data_AF-A0A2S6AYM9-F1
#
_entry.id   AF-A0A2S6AYM9-F1
#
_cell.length_a   1.000
_cell.length_b   1.000
_cell.length_c   1.000
_cell.angle_alpha   90.00
_cell.angle_beta   90.00
_cell.angle_gamma   90.00
#
_symmetry.space_group_name_H-M   'P 1'
#
loop_
_entity.id
_entity.type
_entity.pdbx_description
1 polymer ?
#
loop_
_entity_poly.entity_id
_entity_poly.type
_entity_poly.pdbx_seq_one_letter_code
_entity_poly.pdbx_strand_id
1 'polypeptide(L)'
;WDVYRAQQPLMVLLNPGRSTDFIRSLIAAREASPFGILPIWAYQGLETWCMIGYHAVPVIADAYIKGVRGFDADAAMRAMVASATYAPYGDLADY
;
A
#
# COMPACT_ATOMS: atom_id res chain seq x y z
N TRP A 1 3.49 -8.02 -3.68
CA TRP A 1 4.86 -8.54 -3.50
C TRP A 1 5.79 -8.21 -4.68
N ASP A 2 5.41 -8.41 -5.95
CA ASP A 2 6.35 -8.18 -7.07
C ASP A 2 6.54 -6.70 -7.44
N VAL A 3 5.41 -6.02 -7.66
CA VAL A 3 5.38 -4.76 -8.41
C VAL A 3 6.06 -3.58 -7.73
N TYR A 4 6.25 -3.61 -6.40
CA TYR A 4 6.95 -2.55 -5.67
C TYR A 4 8.43 -2.43 -6.06
N ARG A 5 9.02 -3.50 -6.61
CA ARG A 5 10.45 -3.59 -6.91
C ARG A 5 10.88 -2.75 -8.11
N ALA A 6 10.02 -2.65 -9.13
CA ALA A 6 10.37 -1.94 -10.37
C ALA A 6 9.15 -1.34 -11.09
N GLN A 7 8.03 -2.07 -11.16
CA GLN A 7 6.85 -1.58 -11.89
C GLN A 7 6.28 -0.30 -11.26
N GLN A 8 6.01 -0.28 -9.95
CA GLN A 8 5.48 0.91 -9.28
C GLN A 8 6.48 2.09 -9.31
N PRO A 9 7.79 1.89 -9.05
CA PRO A 9 8.79 2.93 -9.27
C PRO A 9 8.80 3.50 -10.70
N LEU A 10 8.63 2.66 -11.72
CA LEU A 10 8.53 3.11 -13.12
C LEU A 10 7.24 3.89 -13.36
N MET A 11 6.11 3.44 -12.80
CA MET A 11 4.82 4.13 -12.92
C MET A 11 4.84 5.53 -12.31
N VAL A 12 5.58 5.75 -11.23
CA VAL A 12 5.77 7.08 -10.64
C VAL A 12 6.41 8.06 -11.64
N LEU A 13 7.34 7.59 -12.48
CA LEU A 13 8.01 8.42 -13.50
C LEU A 13 7.14 8.63 -14.74
N LEU A 14 6.50 7.56 -15.24
CA LEU A 14 5.80 7.59 -16.52
C LEU A 14 4.36 8.10 -16.41
N ASN A 15 3.68 7.83 -15.30
CA ASN A 15 2.28 8.16 -15.12
C ASN A 15 1.96 8.41 -13.63
N PRO A 16 2.38 9.56 -13.09
CA PRO A 16 2.14 9.90 -11.68
C PRO A 16 0.65 9.98 -11.34
N GLY A 17 -0.21 10.38 -12.29
CA GLY A 17 -1.67 10.39 -12.10
C GLY A 17 -2.23 8.99 -11.81
N ARG A 18 -1.81 7.98 -12.58
CA ARG A 18 -2.21 6.59 -12.30
C ARG A 18 -1.61 6.06 -10.99
N SER A 19 -0.44 6.54 -10.59
CA SER A 19 0.12 6.23 -9.27
C SER A 19 -0.73 6.81 -8.14
N THR A 20 -1.25 8.03 -8.30
CA THR A 20 -2.20 8.64 -7.37
C THR A 20 -3.49 7.81 -7.25
N ASP A 21 -4.07 7.37 -8.37
CA ASP A 21 -5.29 6.55 -8.33
C ASP A 21 -5.05 5.17 -7.73
N PHE A 22 -3.88 4.58 -7.99
CA PHE A 22 -3.46 3.33 -7.34
C PHE A 22 -3.39 3.49 -5.82
N ILE A 23 -2.77 4.57 -5.33
CA ILE A 23 -2.66 4.85 -3.89
C ILE A 23 -4.03 5.12 -3.25
N ARG A 24 -4.90 5.88 -3.92
CA ARG A 24 -6.29 6.06 -3.47
C ARG A 24 -7.01 4.72 -3.33
N SER A 25 -6.80 3.81 -4.27
CA SER A 25 -7.39 2.46 -4.21
C SER A 25 -6.85 1.64 -3.04
N LEU A 26 -5.55 1.75 -2.73
CA LEU A 26 -4.95 1.10 -1.55
C LEU A 26 -5.55 1.64 -0.24
N ILE A 27 -5.73 2.95 -0.13
CA ILE A 27 -6.35 3.59 1.05
C ILE A 27 -7.80 3.12 1.20
N ALA A 28 -8.59 3.16 0.11
CA ALA A 28 -9.97 2.69 0.12
C ALA A 28 -10.08 1.19 0.48
N ALA A 29 -9.16 0.36 -0.02
CA ALA A 29 -9.11 -1.06 0.33
C ALA A 29 -8.87 -1.29 1.82
N ARG A 30 -8.00 -0.49 2.45
CA ARG A 30 -7.81 -0.53 3.91
C ARG A 30 -9.08 -0.13 4.65
N GLU A 31 -9.77 0.93 4.22
CA GLU A 31 -10.99 1.43 4.88
C GLU A 31 -12.12 0.40 4.85
N ALA A 32 -12.23 -0.36 3.76
CA ALA A 32 -13.20 -1.45 3.63
C ALA A 32 -12.75 -2.77 4.27
N SER A 33 -11.47 -2.90 4.62
CA SER A 33 -10.90 -4.13 5.16
C SER A 33 -11.34 -4.36 6.61
N PRO A 34 -11.89 -5.55 6.95
CA PRO A 34 -12.20 -5.87 8.35
C PRO A 34 -10.96 -5.97 9.24
N PHE A 35 -9.77 -6.08 8.64
CA PHE A 35 -8.49 -6.11 9.34
C PHE A 35 -7.89 -4.72 9.57
N GLY A 36 -8.39 -3.69 8.87
CA GLY A 36 -7.90 -2.31 9.00
C GLY A 36 -6.46 -2.10 8.51
N ILE A 37 -5.95 -2.98 7.66
CA ILE A 37 -4.61 -2.90 7.03
C ILE A 37 -4.71 -2.76 5.51
N LEU A 38 -3.66 -2.19 4.90
CA LEU A 38 -3.45 -2.20 3.45
C LEU A 38 -3.38 -3.64 2.90
N PRO A 39 -3.79 -3.86 1.64
CA PRO A 39 -3.76 -5.18 1.03
C PRO A 39 -2.34 -5.71 0.85
N ILE A 40 -2.19 -7.03 1.00
CA ILE A 40 -0.97 -7.80 0.75
C ILE A 40 -0.89 -8.15 -0.73
N TRP A 41 -1.95 -8.79 -1.24
CA TRP A 41 -2.11 -9.12 -2.64
C TRP A 41 -3.60 -9.18 -2.97
N ALA A 42 -4.13 -8.09 -3.52
CA ALA A 42 -5.55 -7.96 -3.82
C ALA A 42 -5.88 -8.20 -5.30
N TYR A 43 -7.03 -8.83 -5.54
CA TYR A 43 -7.65 -8.98 -6.85
C TYR A 43 -9.17 -8.87 -6.75
N GLN A 44 -9.78 -8.17 -7.70
CA GLN A 44 -11.22 -7.89 -7.73
C GLN A 44 -11.78 -7.35 -6.39
N GLY A 45 -11.00 -6.49 -5.73
CA GLY A 45 -11.40 -5.85 -4.46
C GLY A 45 -11.30 -6.74 -3.22
N LEU A 46 -10.76 -7.96 -3.36
CA LEU A 46 -10.60 -8.91 -2.26
C LEU A 46 -9.13 -9.22 -2.01
N GLU A 47 -8.78 -9.34 -0.73
CA GLU A 47 -7.47 -9.80 -0.29
C GLU A 47 -7.32 -11.32 -0.53
N THR A 48 -6.12 -11.74 -0.96
CA THR A 48 -5.81 -13.17 -1.21
C THR A 48 -4.72 -13.72 -0.30
N TRP A 49 -4.03 -12.84 0.45
CA TRP A 49 -2.90 -13.15 1.33
C TRP A 49 -1.68 -13.74 0.61
N CYS A 50 -1.62 -13.61 -0.71
CA CYS A 50 -0.55 -14.20 -1.50
C CYS A 50 0.81 -13.52 -1.22
N MET A 51 1.83 -14.36 -1.02
CA MET A 51 3.21 -13.99 -0.67
C MET A 51 3.36 -13.39 0.74
N ILE A 52 4.43 -12.63 0.98
CA ILE A 52 4.81 -12.11 2.31
C ILE A 52 4.90 -10.58 2.32
N GLY A 53 5.00 -10.01 3.53
CA GLY A 53 5.28 -8.59 3.75
C GLY A 53 4.15 -7.65 3.35
N TYR A 54 4.23 -6.40 3.79
CA TYR A 54 3.21 -5.36 3.58
C TYR A 54 3.67 -4.34 2.52
N HIS A 55 3.91 -4.83 1.30
CA HIS A 55 4.55 -4.08 0.23
C HIS A 55 3.75 -2.91 -0.36
N ALA A 56 2.52 -2.66 0.08
CA ALA A 56 1.81 -1.42 -0.20
C ALA A 56 2.53 -0.20 0.42
N VAL A 57 3.19 -0.38 1.57
CA VAL A 57 3.94 0.69 2.27
C VAL A 57 5.04 1.31 1.40
N PRO A 58 6.02 0.55 0.86
CA PRO A 58 7.05 1.12 0.00
C PRO A 58 6.50 1.74 -1.29
N VAL A 59 5.37 1.26 -1.83
CA VAL A 59 4.73 1.87 -3.02
C VAL A 59 4.23 3.29 -2.70
N ILE A 60 3.55 3.46 -1.57
CA ILE A 60 3.04 4.77 -1.12
C ILE A 60 4.21 5.70 -0.80
N ALA A 61 5.20 5.22 -0.03
CA ALA A 61 6.35 6.00 0.38
C ALA A 61 7.19 6.49 -0.82
N ASP A 62 7.45 5.62 -1.80
CA ASP A 62 8.22 5.95 -3.00
C ASP A 62 7.55 7.07 -3.80
N ALA A 63 6.24 6.95 -4.04
CA ALA A 63 5.47 7.95 -4.75
C ALA A 63 5.48 9.29 -4.00
N TYR A 64 5.26 9.29 -2.68
CA TYR A 64 5.23 10.50 -1.88
C TYR A 64 6.59 11.22 -1.87
N ILE A 65 7.69 10.50 -1.63
CA ILE A 65 9.04 11.08 -1.61
C ILE A 65 9.42 11.66 -2.97
N LYS A 66 8.99 11.03 -4.07
CA LYS A 66 9.23 11.51 -5.44
C LYS A 66 8.28 12.62 -5.91
N GLY A 67 7.43 13.14 -5.02
CA GLY A 67 6.58 14.31 -5.32
C GLY A 67 5.20 13.98 -5.92
N VAL A 68 4.78 12.72 -5.98
CA VAL A 68 3.41 12.36 -6.37
C VAL A 68 2.44 12.85 -5.28
N ARG A 69 1.38 13.54 -5.70
CA ARG A 69 0.35 14.13 -4.83
C ARG A 69 -1.04 13.86 -5.38
N GLY A 70 -2.07 14.35 -4.69
CA GLY A 70 -3.48 14.15 -5.06
C GLY A 70 -4.15 13.02 -4.28
N PHE A 71 -3.49 12.43 -3.30
CA PHE A 71 -4.10 11.56 -2.29
C PHE A 71 -3.91 12.20 -0.90
N ASP A 72 -4.76 11.82 0.06
CA ASP A 72 -4.63 12.27 1.45
C ASP A 72 -3.38 11.63 2.07
N ALA A 73 -2.34 12.45 2.28
CA ALA A 73 -1.05 12.00 2.79
C ALA A 73 -1.13 11.53 4.24
N ASP A 74 -1.99 12.14 5.05
CA ASP A 74 -2.16 11.75 6.45
C ASP A 74 -2.93 10.43 6.54
N ALA A 75 -3.95 10.24 5.71
CA ALA A 75 -4.64 8.94 5.58
C ALA A 75 -3.68 7.85 5.10
N ALA A 76 -2.84 8.15 4.11
CA ALA A 76 -1.82 7.24 3.62
C ALA A 76 -0.81 6.86 4.72
N MET A 77 -0.33 7.83 5.51
CA MET A 77 0.58 7.58 6.63
C MET A 77 -0.08 6.72 7.71
N ARG A 78 -1.31 7.04 8.11
CA ARG A 78 -2.09 6.22 9.05
C ARG A 78 -2.27 4.80 8.53
N ALA A 79 -2.51 4.63 7.23
CA ALA A 79 -2.64 3.33 6.60
C ALA A 79 -1.34 2.52 6.64
N MET A 80 -0.21 3.16 6.33
CA MET A 80 1.10 2.51 6.40
C MET A 80 1.46 2.08 7.82
N VAL A 81 1.25 2.94 8.81
CA VAL A 81 1.50 2.62 10.22
C VAL A 81 0.60 1.47 10.68
N ALA A 82 -0.70 1.55 10.41
CA ALA A 82 -1.64 0.48 10.79
C ALA A 82 -1.23 -0.88 10.23
N SER A 83 -0.76 -0.94 8.97
CA SER A 83 -0.23 -2.17 8.37
C SER A 83 1.06 -2.67 9.02
N ALA A 84 2.00 -1.76 9.31
CA ALA A 84 3.29 -2.13 9.87
C ALA A 84 3.21 -2.54 11.35
N THR A 85 2.18 -2.09 12.08
CA THR A 85 1.98 -2.39 13.51
C THR A 85 0.85 -3.40 13.76
N TYR A 86 0.32 -4.05 12.72
CA TYR A 86 -0.73 -5.05 12.88
C TYR A 86 -0.14 -6.37 13.35
N ALA A 87 -0.03 -6.50 14.67
CA ALA A 87 0.59 -7.63 15.36
C ALA A 87 0.14 -9.02 14.87
N PRO A 88 -1.13 -9.28 14.52
CA PRO A 88 -1.56 -10.61 14.07
C PRO A 88 -1.04 -11.05 12.69
N TYR A 89 -0.40 -10.19 11.90
CA TYR A 89 0.05 -10.53 10.55
C TYR A 89 1.55 -10.86 10.52
N GLY A 90 1.88 -12.03 9.94
CA GLY A 90 3.26 -12.37 9.57
C GLY A 90 4.25 -12.30 10.73
N ASP A 91 3.82 -12.69 11.93
CA ASP A 91 4.59 -12.69 13.18
C ASP A 91 5.19 -11.31 13.55
N LEU A 92 4.54 -10.22 13.10
CA LEU A 92 4.94 -8.86 13.41
C LEU A 92 4.94 -8.53 14.90
N ALA A 93 4.21 -9.29 15.72
CA ALA A 93 4.25 -9.15 17.17
C ALA A 93 5.61 -9.52 17.77
N ASP A 94 6.31 -10.47 17.14
CA ASP A 94 7.55 -11.05 17.63
C ASP A 94 8.80 -10.46 16.95
N TYR A 95 8.65 -9.88 15.76
CA TYR A 95 9.70 -9.19 14.99
C TYR A 95 10.14 -7.86 15.64
#